data_AF-A0A1I3YI91-F1
#
_entry.id   AF-A0A1I3YI91-F1
#
_cell.length_a   1.000
_cell.length_b   1.000
_cell.length_c   1.000
_cell.angle_alpha   90.00
_cell.angle_beta   90.00
_cell.angle_gamma   90.00
#
_symmetry.space_group_name_H-M   'P 1'
#
loop_
_entity.id
_entity.type
_entity.pdbx_description
1 polymer ?
#
loop_
_entity_poly.entity_id
_entity_poly.type
_entity_poly.pdbx_seq_one_letter_code
_entity_poly.pdbx_strand_id
1 'polypeptide(L)'
;MSLTLTRATKVVPLCVNLSLKAEHDRAVAALQDARNAAAQDAREVSTEIRDAAAAVQAIEQQMRDHTVHFTLQALPRKKWAEFVAANPPRPGDETDKALDVNVSALDEVIVQAITSVQNRDGSDVPFSPASDWEPLADEMSTAQWNDFAQAVLALNNGVTSAPFSPAASLVIQRSEQTSKRPSA
;
A
#
# COMPACT_ATOMS: atom_id res chain seq x y z
N MET A 1 -5.65 36.40 -9.95
CA MET A 1 -5.11 35.03 -10.04
C MET A 1 -6.04 34.09 -9.30
N SER A 2 -6.56 33.06 -9.96
CA SER A 2 -7.29 31.98 -9.30
C SER A 2 -6.31 30.88 -8.87
N LEU A 3 -6.44 30.39 -7.65
CA LEU A 3 -5.68 29.24 -7.17
C LEU A 3 -6.34 27.96 -7.68
N THR A 4 -5.57 27.09 -8.35
CA THR A 4 -6.00 25.74 -8.75
C THR A 4 -5.41 24.73 -7.79
N LEU A 5 -6.25 23.90 -7.17
CA LEU A 5 -5.82 22.89 -6.20
C LEU A 5 -5.81 21.50 -6.82
N THR A 6 -4.67 20.82 -6.80
CA THR A 6 -4.56 19.39 -7.12
C THR A 6 -4.75 18.57 -5.86
N ARG A 7 -5.57 17.51 -5.93
CA ARG A 7 -5.89 16.65 -4.78
C ARG A 7 -4.84 15.57 -4.61
N ALA A 8 -4.56 15.21 -3.36
CA ALA A 8 -3.63 14.13 -3.03
C ALA A 8 -4.10 12.81 -3.64
N THR A 9 -3.14 11.97 -4.03
CA THR A 9 -3.37 10.62 -4.53
C THR A 9 -2.57 9.60 -3.73
N LYS A 10 -3.06 8.36 -3.70
CA LYS A 10 -2.38 7.23 -3.06
C LYS A 10 -2.58 5.98 -3.91
N VAL A 11 -1.52 5.19 -4.03
CA VAL A 11 -1.58 3.90 -4.72
C VAL A 11 -1.81 2.79 -3.68
N VAL A 12 -2.78 1.92 -3.95
CA VAL A 12 -3.08 0.73 -3.15
C VAL A 12 -2.79 -0.52 -3.99
N PRO A 13 -1.80 -1.34 -3.63
CA PRO A 13 -1.53 -2.59 -4.33
C PRO A 13 -2.54 -3.67 -3.90
N LEU A 14 -3.08 -4.40 -4.86
CA LEU A 14 -3.93 -5.57 -4.64
C LEU A 14 -3.32 -6.80 -5.32
N CYS A 15 -2.86 -7.76 -4.53
CA CYS A 15 -2.46 -9.07 -5.05
C CYS A 15 -3.72 -9.91 -5.30
N VAL A 16 -4.01 -10.23 -6.56
CA VAL A 16 -5.19 -11.01 -6.95
C VAL A 16 -4.98 -12.52 -6.85
N ASN A 17 -3.74 -12.97 -6.67
CA ASN A 17 -3.40 -14.37 -6.48
C ASN A 17 -2.73 -14.61 -5.12
N LEU A 18 -3.53 -14.60 -4.05
CA LEU A 18 -3.04 -14.89 -2.69
C LEU A 18 -2.88 -16.38 -2.39
N SER A 19 -3.17 -17.29 -3.33
CA SER A 19 -2.93 -18.73 -3.13
C SER A 19 -1.46 -19.04 -2.82
N LEU A 20 -0.54 -18.21 -3.33
CA LEU A 20 0.90 -18.28 -3.10
C LEU A 20 1.32 -17.91 -1.66
N LYS A 21 0.42 -17.35 -0.83
CA LYS A 21 0.77 -16.93 0.54
C LYS A 21 1.27 -18.07 1.41
N ALA A 22 0.63 -19.25 1.31
CA ALA A 22 1.06 -20.43 2.06
C ALA A 22 2.42 -20.96 1.59
N GLU A 23 2.76 -20.79 0.32
CA GLU A 23 4.09 -21.12 -0.21
C GLU A 23 5.15 -20.11 0.23
N HIS A 24 4.81 -18.82 0.23
CA HIS A 24 5.67 -17.75 0.74
C HIS A 24 6.00 -17.97 2.22
N ASP A 25 5.01 -18.28 3.05
CA ASP A 25 5.21 -18.54 4.48
C ASP A 25 6.15 -19.73 4.72
N ARG A 26 5.98 -20.82 3.96
CA ARG A 26 6.87 -21.98 4.02
C ARG A 26 8.29 -21.63 3.61
N ALA A 27 8.46 -20.85 2.54
CA ALA A 27 9.78 -20.44 2.07
C ALA A 27 10.48 -19.49 3.06
N VAL A 28 9.75 -18.56 3.68
CA VAL A 28 10.28 -17.67 4.73
C VAL A 28 10.68 -18.45 5.97
N ALA A 29 9.86 -19.41 6.41
CA ALA A 29 10.21 -20.30 7.52
C ALA A 29 11.49 -21.08 7.23
N ALA A 30 11.62 -21.66 6.03
CA ALA A 30 12.82 -22.39 5.61
C ALA A 30 14.08 -21.49 5.58
N LEU A 31 13.96 -20.24 5.12
CA LEU A 31 15.05 -19.27 5.18
C LEU A 31 15.46 -18.95 6.62
N GLN A 32 14.48 -18.80 7.52
CA GLN A 32 14.76 -18.54 8.92
C GLN A 32 15.44 -19.74 9.59
N ASP A 33 15.03 -20.97 9.28
CA ASP A 33 15.66 -22.19 9.78
C ASP A 33 17.11 -22.31 9.28
N ALA A 34 17.37 -22.03 7.99
CA ALA A 34 18.72 -22.01 7.43
C ALA A 34 19.62 -20.98 8.11
N ARG A 35 19.09 -19.78 8.40
CA ARG A 35 19.80 -18.73 9.15
C ARG A 35 20.11 -19.17 10.58
N ASN A 36 19.16 -19.79 11.27
CA ASN A 36 19.34 -20.28 12.62
C ASN A 36 20.40 -21.39 12.69
N ALA A 37 20.39 -22.31 11.72
CA ALA A 37 21.38 -23.39 11.63
C ALA A 37 22.79 -22.84 11.34
N ALA A 38 22.93 -21.89 10.41
CA ALA A 38 24.21 -21.25 10.12
C ALA A 38 24.74 -20.38 11.28
N ALA A 39 23.86 -19.79 12.09
CA ALA A 39 24.30 -19.09 13.29
C ALA A 39 24.98 -20.01 14.32
N GLN A 40 24.72 -21.32 14.27
CA GLN A 40 25.36 -22.32 15.13
C GLN A 40 26.68 -22.86 14.55
N ASP A 41 26.93 -22.73 13.23
CA ASP A 41 28.17 -23.12 12.55
C ASP A 41 28.74 -21.89 11.83
N ALA A 42 29.69 -21.20 12.48
CA ALA A 42 30.17 -19.83 12.16
C ALA A 42 30.93 -19.66 10.83
N ARG A 43 30.56 -20.41 9.79
CA ARG A 43 31.11 -20.31 8.45
C ARG A 43 30.21 -19.43 7.57
N GLU A 44 30.86 -18.82 6.59
CA GLU A 44 30.36 -17.93 5.52
C GLU A 44 28.91 -18.20 5.06
N VAL A 45 28.18 -17.16 4.58
CA VAL A 45 26.78 -17.28 4.13
C VAL A 45 26.60 -18.54 3.28
N SER A 46 25.99 -19.54 3.90
CA SER A 46 26.00 -20.88 3.36
C SER A 46 25.16 -20.90 2.08
N THR A 47 25.50 -21.78 1.14
CA THR A 47 24.77 -21.92 -0.13
C THR A 47 23.28 -22.14 0.13
N GLU A 48 22.95 -22.83 1.21
CA GLU A 48 21.58 -23.11 1.67
C GLU A 48 20.81 -21.82 2.02
N ILE A 49 21.45 -20.82 2.66
CA ILE A 49 20.81 -19.52 2.92
C ILE A 49 20.53 -18.80 1.60
N ARG A 50 21.47 -18.85 0.65
CA ARG A 50 21.31 -18.22 -0.66
C ARG A 50 20.20 -18.86 -1.47
N ASP A 51 20.12 -20.18 -1.47
CA ASP A 51 19.07 -20.93 -2.18
C ASP A 51 17.70 -20.70 -1.55
N ALA A 52 17.60 -20.71 -0.21
CA ALA A 52 16.35 -20.39 0.48
C ALA A 52 15.91 -18.94 0.23
N ALA A 53 16.85 -17.99 0.22
CA ALA A 53 16.55 -16.60 -0.12
C ALA A 53 16.07 -16.45 -1.57
N ALA A 54 16.70 -17.16 -2.52
CA ALA A 54 16.27 -17.16 -3.92
C ALA A 54 14.86 -17.73 -4.10
N ALA A 55 14.51 -18.79 -3.35
CA ALA A 55 13.16 -19.35 -3.36
C ALA A 55 12.10 -18.36 -2.85
N VAL A 56 12.38 -17.66 -1.75
CA VAL A 56 11.52 -16.58 -1.24
C VAL A 56 11.34 -15.50 -2.31
N GLN A 57 12.44 -15.03 -2.91
CA GLN A 57 12.39 -14.00 -3.96
C GLN A 57 11.58 -14.44 -5.18
N ALA A 58 11.68 -15.70 -5.59
CA ALA A 58 10.94 -16.24 -6.72
C ALA A 58 9.42 -16.24 -6.46
N ILE A 59 8.99 -16.59 -5.24
CA ILE A 59 7.56 -16.57 -4.86
C ILE A 59 7.06 -15.13 -4.73
N GLU A 60 7.84 -14.25 -4.09
CA GLU A 60 7.51 -12.82 -4.02
C GLU A 60 7.37 -12.21 -5.41
N GLN A 61 8.22 -12.61 -6.35
CA GLN A 61 8.16 -12.14 -7.73
C GLN A 61 6.85 -12.57 -8.39
N GLN A 62 6.44 -13.84 -8.23
CA GLN A 62 5.14 -14.32 -8.73
C GLN A 62 3.95 -13.57 -8.11
N MET A 63 3.98 -13.32 -6.79
CA MET A 63 2.94 -12.53 -6.11
C MET A 63 2.89 -11.08 -6.63
N ARG A 64 4.05 -10.47 -6.89
CA ARG A 64 4.14 -9.12 -7.48
C ARG A 64 3.62 -9.10 -8.91
N ASP A 65 3.84 -10.14 -9.70
CA ASP A 65 3.35 -10.22 -11.08
C ASP A 65 1.83 -10.37 -11.14
N HIS A 66 1.21 -10.89 -10.07
CA HIS A 66 -0.23 -10.89 -9.85
C HIS A 66 -0.73 -9.72 -8.99
N THR A 67 0.02 -8.62 -8.91
CA THR A 67 -0.42 -7.40 -8.20
C THR A 67 -0.84 -6.32 -9.18
N VAL A 68 -2.06 -5.81 -9.00
CA VAL A 68 -2.55 -4.60 -9.67
C VAL A 68 -2.51 -3.42 -8.71
N HIS A 69 -2.37 -2.21 -9.26
CA HIS A 69 -2.20 -0.97 -8.52
C HIS A 69 -3.39 -0.06 -8.75
N PHE A 70 -4.17 0.19 -7.70
CA PHE A 70 -5.29 1.13 -7.73
C PHE A 70 -4.79 2.51 -7.32
N THR A 71 -4.99 3.52 -8.17
CA THR A 71 -4.76 4.91 -7.79
C THR A 71 -6.05 5.49 -7.24
N LEU A 72 -6.00 5.94 -5.99
CA LEU A 72 -7.07 6.63 -5.31
C LEU A 72 -6.74 8.11 -5.22
N GLN A 73 -7.75 8.97 -5.30
CA GLN A 73 -7.65 10.41 -5.12
C GLN A 73 -8.59 10.88 -4.01
N ALA A 74 -8.14 11.85 -3.22
CA ALA A 74 -8.99 12.49 -2.22
C ALA A 74 -10.26 13.09 -2.85
N LEU A 75 -11.37 13.07 -2.13
CA LEU A 75 -12.60 13.71 -2.56
C LEU A 75 -12.51 15.23 -2.35
N PRO A 76 -13.32 16.04 -3.06
CA PRO A 76 -13.49 17.44 -2.69
C PRO A 76 -14.03 17.54 -1.26
N ARG A 77 -13.52 18.49 -0.45
CA ARG A 77 -13.89 18.68 0.96
C ARG A 77 -15.40 18.62 1.20
N LYS A 78 -16.18 19.26 0.33
CA LYS A 78 -17.65 19.30 0.42
C LYS A 78 -18.26 17.90 0.29
N LYS A 79 -17.83 17.12 -0.71
CA LYS A 79 -18.33 15.74 -0.91
C LYS A 79 -17.96 14.82 0.24
N TRP A 80 -16.73 14.94 0.77
CA TRP A 80 -16.32 14.16 1.94
C TRP A 80 -17.17 14.50 3.18
N ALA A 81 -17.39 15.79 3.44
CA ALA A 81 -18.23 16.23 4.55
C ALA A 81 -19.70 15.77 4.40
N GLU A 82 -20.24 15.78 3.18
CA GLU A 82 -21.58 15.27 2.88
C GLU A 82 -21.68 13.77 3.14
N PHE A 83 -20.67 12.99 2.72
CA PHE A 83 -20.60 11.56 2.98
C PHE A 83 -20.56 11.23 4.47
N VAL A 84 -19.69 11.91 5.24
CA VAL A 84 -19.58 11.70 6.69
C VAL A 84 -20.89 12.05 7.40
N ALA A 85 -21.53 13.16 7.02
CA ALA A 85 -22.81 13.55 7.60
C ALA A 85 -23.94 12.56 7.29
N ALA A 86 -23.93 11.93 6.11
CA ALA A 86 -24.89 10.90 5.73
C ALA A 86 -24.61 9.54 6.41
N ASN A 87 -23.36 9.29 6.81
CA ASN A 87 -22.90 8.02 7.36
C ASN A 87 -22.22 8.22 8.73
N PRO A 88 -22.97 8.70 9.75
CA PRO A 88 -22.41 8.90 11.08
C PRO A 88 -22.01 7.57 11.75
N PRO A 89 -21.11 7.61 12.74
CA PRO A 89 -20.71 6.41 13.48
C PRO A 89 -21.90 5.60 14.01
N ARG A 90 -21.86 4.27 13.87
CA ARG A 90 -22.93 3.41 14.40
C ARG A 90 -22.87 3.38 15.94
N PRO A 91 -24.03 3.41 16.64
CA PRO A 91 -24.05 3.38 18.10
C PRO A 91 -23.35 2.13 18.67
N GLY A 92 -22.38 2.33 19.55
CA GLY A 92 -21.64 1.25 20.21
C GLY A 92 -20.48 0.66 19.40
N ASP A 93 -20.21 1.16 18.19
CA ASP A 93 -19.03 0.79 17.41
C ASP A 93 -17.86 1.75 17.72
N GLU A 94 -16.89 1.28 18.50
CA GLU A 94 -15.74 2.11 18.89
C GLU A 94 -14.80 2.44 17.72
N THR A 95 -14.77 1.60 16.67
CA THR A 95 -13.96 1.86 15.47
C THR A 95 -14.56 3.01 14.68
N ASP A 96 -15.86 2.96 14.40
CA ASP A 96 -16.58 4.03 13.72
C ASP A 96 -16.44 5.35 14.48
N LYS A 97 -16.55 5.30 15.81
CA LYS A 97 -16.42 6.47 16.69
C LYS A 97 -15.00 7.06 16.67
N ALA A 98 -13.96 6.23 16.63
CA ALA A 98 -12.58 6.69 16.55
C ALA A 98 -12.27 7.38 15.21
N LEU A 99 -12.96 6.98 14.14
CA LEU A 99 -12.77 7.50 12.78
C LEU A 99 -13.80 8.55 12.37
N ASP A 100 -14.77 8.84 13.26
CA ASP A 100 -15.88 9.78 13.07
C ASP A 100 -16.73 9.50 11.82
N VAL A 101 -16.85 8.23 11.42
CA VAL A 101 -17.63 7.80 10.25
C VAL A 101 -18.04 6.33 10.37
N ASN A 102 -19.16 5.94 9.76
CA ASN A 102 -19.49 4.54 9.57
C ASN A 102 -18.53 3.91 8.55
N VAL A 103 -17.62 3.05 9.03
CA VAL A 103 -16.60 2.40 8.19
C VAL A 103 -17.24 1.48 7.15
N SER A 104 -18.39 0.85 7.46
CA SER A 104 -19.05 -0.08 6.54
C SER A 104 -19.67 0.62 5.31
N ALA A 105 -19.71 1.95 5.27
CA ALA A 105 -20.21 2.72 4.13
C ALA A 105 -19.08 3.17 3.18
N LEU A 106 -17.82 2.84 3.47
CA LEU A 106 -16.68 3.37 2.74
C LEU A 106 -16.59 2.90 1.28
N ASP A 107 -17.26 1.80 0.89
CA ASP A 107 -17.31 1.36 -0.51
C ASP A 107 -17.81 2.46 -1.45
N GLU A 108 -18.80 3.26 -1.04
CA GLU A 108 -19.31 4.38 -1.84
C GLU A 108 -18.21 5.41 -2.14
N VAL A 109 -17.33 5.65 -1.18
CA VAL A 109 -16.22 6.61 -1.31
C VAL A 109 -15.05 5.99 -2.05
N ILE A 110 -14.75 4.71 -1.83
CA ILE A 110 -13.70 4.00 -2.54
C ILE A 110 -13.99 4.03 -4.04
N VAL A 111 -15.21 3.70 -4.46
CA VAL A 111 -15.65 3.79 -5.86
C VAL A 111 -15.41 5.18 -6.45
N GLN A 112 -15.73 6.24 -5.71
CA GLN A 112 -15.52 7.62 -6.16
C GLN A 112 -14.05 8.06 -6.16
N ALA A 113 -13.22 7.44 -5.31
CA ALA A 113 -11.82 7.77 -5.16
C ALA A 113 -10.95 7.09 -6.21
N ILE A 114 -11.32 5.91 -6.73
CA ILE A 114 -10.54 5.20 -7.75
C ILE A 114 -10.51 6.00 -9.06
N THR A 115 -9.31 6.39 -9.49
CA THR A 115 -9.08 7.14 -10.72
C THR A 115 -8.43 6.31 -11.83
N SER A 116 -7.68 5.26 -11.47
CA SER A 116 -7.07 4.34 -12.43
C SER A 116 -6.68 3.02 -11.77
N VAL A 117 -6.57 1.97 -12.57
CA VAL A 117 -6.04 0.67 -12.18
C VAL A 117 -4.99 0.26 -13.19
N GLN A 118 -3.82 -0.17 -12.72
CA GLN A 118 -2.69 -0.49 -13.57
C GLN A 118 -2.04 -1.81 -13.17
N ASN A 119 -1.57 -2.57 -14.16
CA ASN A 119 -0.70 -3.71 -13.93
C ASN A 119 0.67 -3.23 -13.43
N ARG A 120 1.49 -4.17 -12.97
CA ARG A 120 2.87 -3.90 -12.52
C ARG A 120 3.73 -3.20 -13.58
N ASP A 121 3.52 -3.49 -14.85
CA ASP A 121 4.27 -2.88 -15.96
C ASP A 121 3.77 -1.47 -16.33
N GLY A 122 2.77 -0.95 -15.61
CA GLY A 122 2.16 0.36 -15.86
C GLY A 122 1.10 0.36 -16.95
N SER A 123 0.78 -0.80 -17.55
CA SER A 123 -0.34 -0.89 -18.49
C SER A 123 -1.68 -0.74 -17.75
N ASP A 124 -2.61 -0.01 -18.37
CA ASP A 124 -3.93 0.22 -17.79
C ASP A 124 -4.76 -1.09 -17.80
N VAL A 125 -5.43 -1.35 -16.68
CA VAL A 125 -6.41 -2.41 -16.54
C VAL A 125 -7.80 -1.80 -16.75
N PRO A 126 -8.59 -2.28 -17.72
CA PRO A 126 -9.98 -1.87 -17.85
C PRO A 126 -10.73 -2.18 -16.56
N PHE A 127 -11.15 -1.13 -15.85
CA PHE A 127 -11.86 -1.25 -14.59
C PHE A 127 -12.84 -0.08 -14.47
N SER A 128 -14.12 -0.39 -14.31
CA SER A 128 -15.21 0.54 -14.08
C SER A 128 -15.56 0.50 -12.60
N PRO A 129 -15.16 1.50 -11.78
CA PRO A 129 -15.42 1.47 -10.34
C PRO A 129 -16.89 1.27 -9.98
N ALA A 130 -17.81 1.81 -10.79
CA ALA A 130 -19.25 1.74 -10.52
C ALA A 130 -19.86 0.33 -10.71
N SER A 131 -19.21 -0.55 -11.49
CA SER A 131 -19.73 -1.90 -11.79
C SER A 131 -18.84 -3.02 -11.29
N ASP A 132 -17.53 -2.76 -11.20
CA ASP A 132 -16.53 -3.81 -10.99
C ASP A 132 -16.02 -3.83 -9.54
N TRP A 133 -16.27 -2.78 -8.77
CA TRP A 133 -15.82 -2.69 -7.38
C TRP A 133 -16.56 -3.65 -6.45
N GLU A 134 -17.88 -3.61 -6.41
CA GLU A 134 -18.70 -4.46 -5.54
C GLU A 134 -18.36 -5.95 -5.66
N PRO A 135 -18.39 -6.57 -6.87
CA PRO A 135 -18.04 -7.99 -7.01
C PRO A 135 -16.57 -8.27 -6.66
N LEU A 136 -15.66 -7.32 -6.87
CA LEU A 136 -14.27 -7.48 -6.47
C LEU A 136 -14.12 -7.43 -4.94
N ALA A 137 -14.77 -6.47 -4.28
CA ALA A 137 -14.73 -6.25 -2.85
C ALA A 137 -15.30 -7.45 -2.07
N ASP A 138 -16.36 -8.07 -2.57
CA ASP A 138 -16.97 -9.27 -1.98
C ASP A 138 -16.02 -10.48 -1.96
N GLU A 139 -15.13 -10.58 -2.94
CA GLU A 139 -14.12 -11.64 -3.03
C GLU A 139 -12.83 -11.31 -2.25
N MET A 140 -12.65 -10.05 -1.81
CA MET A 140 -11.49 -9.66 -1.02
C MET A 140 -11.55 -10.25 0.40
N SER A 141 -10.38 -10.59 0.93
CA SER A 141 -10.27 -10.71 2.39
C SER A 141 -10.53 -9.35 3.06
N THR A 142 -11.03 -9.35 4.29
CA THR A 142 -11.20 -8.13 5.09
C THR A 142 -9.91 -7.31 5.19
N ALA A 143 -8.74 -7.97 5.21
CA ALA A 143 -7.45 -7.28 5.24
C ALA A 143 -7.19 -6.48 3.95
N GLN A 144 -7.43 -7.08 2.78
CA GLN A 144 -7.28 -6.38 1.50
C GLN A 144 -8.25 -5.20 1.40
N TRP A 145 -9.52 -5.40 1.77
CA TRP A 145 -10.51 -4.31 1.77
C TRP A 145 -10.10 -3.17 2.73
N ASN A 146 -9.59 -3.52 3.92
CA ASN A 146 -9.13 -2.54 4.89
C ASN A 146 -7.99 -1.64 4.37
N ASP A 147 -7.13 -2.13 3.48
CA ASP A 147 -6.09 -1.32 2.86
C ASP A 147 -6.68 -0.16 2.03
N PHE A 148 -7.78 -0.41 1.32
CA PHE A 148 -8.52 0.63 0.59
C PHE A 148 -9.23 1.59 1.52
N ALA A 149 -9.94 1.08 2.54
CA ALA A 149 -10.62 1.90 3.53
C ALA A 149 -9.65 2.86 4.24
N GLN A 150 -8.50 2.36 4.70
CA GLN A 150 -7.46 3.18 5.32
C GLN A 150 -6.85 4.19 4.35
N ALA A 151 -6.66 3.82 3.08
CA ALA A 151 -6.14 4.73 2.07
C ALA A 151 -7.08 5.92 1.84
N VAL A 152 -8.39 5.69 1.72
CA VAL A 152 -9.40 6.74 1.56
C VAL A 152 -9.45 7.66 2.79
N LEU A 153 -9.46 7.09 4.00
CA LEU A 153 -9.47 7.87 5.25
C LEU A 153 -8.21 8.74 5.35
N ALA A 154 -7.04 8.18 5.08
CA ALA A 154 -5.78 8.92 5.10
C ALA A 154 -5.74 10.06 4.06
N LEU A 155 -6.27 9.83 2.86
CA LEU A 155 -6.34 10.85 1.80
C LEU A 155 -7.23 12.03 2.18
N ASN A 156 -8.37 11.78 2.83
CA ASN A 156 -9.35 12.82 3.12
C ASN A 156 -9.13 13.51 4.48
N ASN A 157 -8.52 12.83 5.46
CA ASN A 157 -8.30 13.36 6.81
C ASN A 157 -6.83 13.68 7.13
N GLY A 158 -5.87 13.17 6.37
CA GLY A 158 -4.45 13.12 6.78
C GLY A 158 -3.47 14.02 6.02
N VAL A 159 -3.79 14.50 4.82
CA VAL A 159 -2.82 15.25 3.98
C VAL A 159 -3.09 16.75 4.06
N THR A 160 -2.29 17.47 4.86
CA THR A 160 -2.45 18.92 5.08
C THR A 160 -1.31 19.77 4.53
N SER A 161 -0.16 19.18 4.19
CA SER A 161 1.03 19.88 3.69
C SER A 161 1.96 18.97 2.87
N ALA A 162 2.91 19.57 2.15
CA ALA A 162 3.92 18.82 1.39
C ALA A 162 4.78 17.96 2.35
N PRO A 163 4.92 16.64 2.09
CA PRO A 163 5.68 15.78 2.97
C PRO A 163 7.18 16.09 2.89
N PHE A 164 7.86 16.09 4.04
CA PHE A 164 9.31 16.18 4.13
C PHE A 164 9.92 14.78 4.25
N SER A 165 10.99 14.50 3.50
CA SER A 165 11.72 13.23 3.59
C SER A 165 13.10 13.45 4.23
N PRO A 166 13.27 13.13 5.53
CA PRO A 166 14.56 13.21 6.19
C PRO A 166 15.62 12.32 5.53
N ALA A 167 15.22 11.12 5.08
CA ALA A 167 16.13 10.19 4.39
C ALA A 167 16.68 10.79 3.08
N ALA A 168 15.82 11.42 2.27
CA ALA A 168 16.26 12.10 1.05
C ALA A 168 17.18 13.28 1.37
N SER A 169 16.85 14.07 2.40
CA SER A 169 17.67 15.18 2.86
C SER A 169 19.07 14.73 3.30
N LEU A 170 19.17 13.61 4.03
CA LEU A 170 20.45 13.02 4.47
C LEU A 170 21.32 12.55 3.30
N VAL A 171 20.73 11.99 2.24
CA VAL A 171 21.48 11.58 1.04
C VAL A 171 22.08 12.79 0.32
N ILE A 172 21.28 13.85 0.11
CA ILE A 172 21.75 15.09 -0.56
C ILE A 172 22.86 15.75 0.25
N GLN A 173 22.69 15.86 1.58
CA GLN A 173 23.73 16.44 2.45
C GLN A 173 25.06 15.68 2.37
N ARG A 174 25.05 14.34 2.30
CA ARG A 174 26.28 13.55 2.12
C ARG A 174 26.95 13.82 0.78
N SER A 175 26.18 13.90 -0.31
CA SER A 175 26.69 14.21 -1.65
C SER A 175 27.33 15.60 -1.75
N GLU A 176 26.73 16.61 -1.12
CA GLU A 176 27.30 17.97 -1.05
C GLU A 176 28.60 18.01 -0.25
N GLN A 177 28.68 17.23 0.84
CA GLN A 177 29.87 17.17 1.69
C GLN A 177 31.05 16.49 0.97
N THR A 178 30.79 15.49 0.11
CA THR A 178 31.80 14.85 -0.73
C THR A 178 32.27 15.72 -1.90
N SER A 179 31.39 16.56 -2.44
CA SER A 179 31.71 17.47 -3.56
C SER A 179 32.58 18.67 -3.15
N LYS A 180 32.53 19.07 -1.87
CA LYS A 180 33.30 20.20 -1.32
C LYS A 180 34.71 19.86 -0.83
N ARG A 181 35.20 18.62 -0.99
CA ARG A 181 36.63 18.32 -0.77
C ARG A 181 37.40 18.53 -2.07
N PRO A 182 38.22 19.58 -2.20
CA PRO A 182 39.17 19.63 -3.31
C PRO A 182 40.20 18.52 -3.10
N SER A 183 40.52 17.80 -4.15
CA SER A 183 41.71 16.95 -4.21
C SER A 183 42.93 17.83 -3.93
N ALA A 184 43.57 17.63 -2.77
CA ALA A 184 44.88 18.18 -2.45
C ALA A 184 45.97 17.19 -2.84
#